data_AF-A0A433VHY5-F1
#
_entry.id   AF-A0A433VHY5-F1
#
_cell.length_a   1.000
_cell.length_b   1.000
_cell.length_c   1.000
_cell.angle_alpha   90.00
_cell.angle_beta   90.00
_cell.angle_gamma   90.00
#
_symmetry.space_group_name_H-M   'P 1'
#
loop_
_entity.id
_entity.type
_entity.pdbx_description
1 polymer ?
#
loop_
_entity_poly.entity_id
_entity_poly.type
_entity_poly.pdbx_seq_one_letter_code
_entity_poly.pdbx_strand_id
1 'polypeptide(L)'
;MSRFIHALPKGAFWSFFGLIIALLLFFTSLDLLGEAFELMGEDAAQTLLGTTANPITGFLVGILATTLVQSSSTTTSLTVALVASGTLTAAAAIPIMLGANIGTSVTNTIVALGHFKHKDEFKRAFTGSMVLDYFNIIAALIFLPLELFTRSLS
;
A
#
# COMPACT_ATOMS: atom_id res chain seq x y z
N MET A 1 21.32 -27.28 26.37
CA MET A 1 21.01 -27.38 24.92
C MET A 1 19.61 -27.91 24.60
N SER A 2 18.89 -28.62 25.48
CA SER A 2 17.59 -29.27 25.16
C SER A 2 16.33 -28.40 25.32
N ARG A 3 16.42 -27.21 25.94
CA ARG A 3 15.26 -26.33 26.19
C ARG A 3 14.96 -25.33 25.07
N PHE A 4 15.82 -25.24 24.05
CA PHE A 4 15.60 -24.39 22.86
C PHE A 4 14.85 -25.09 21.72
N ILE A 5 14.82 -26.42 21.73
CA ILE A 5 14.20 -27.24 20.67
C ILE A 5 12.68 -27.33 20.85
N HIS A 6 12.15 -26.97 22.02
CA HIS A 6 10.71 -26.93 22.32
C HIS A 6 10.02 -25.59 22.04
N ALA A 7 10.76 -24.58 21.54
CA ALA A 7 10.23 -23.25 21.26
C ALA A 7 9.78 -23.05 19.79
N LEU A 8 9.93 -24.05 18.92
CA LEU A 8 9.44 -23.98 17.54
C LEU A 8 7.98 -24.49 17.49
N PRO A 9 7.01 -23.64 17.09
CA PRO A 9 5.62 -24.05 17.00
C PRO A 9 5.47 -25.18 15.99
N LYS A 10 4.71 -26.23 16.36
CA LYS A 10 4.38 -27.36 15.48
C LYS A 10 3.67 -26.82 14.23
N GLY A 11 4.38 -26.77 13.10
CA GLY A 11 3.88 -26.20 11.84
C GLY A 11 4.77 -25.11 11.22
N ALA A 12 5.78 -24.61 11.94
CA ALA A 12 6.68 -23.56 11.44
C ALA A 12 7.32 -23.89 10.08
N PHE A 13 7.65 -25.17 9.85
CA PHE A 13 8.19 -25.64 8.57
C PHE A 13 7.19 -25.46 7.41
N TRP A 14 5.92 -25.84 7.61
CA TRP A 14 4.88 -25.68 6.60
C TRP A 14 4.53 -24.22 6.36
N SER A 15 4.53 -23.39 7.42
CA SER A 15 4.34 -21.94 7.29
C SER A 15 5.47 -21.28 6.49
N PHE A 16 6.71 -21.71 6.70
CA PHE A 16 7.87 -21.20 5.95
C PHE A 16 7.78 -21.53 4.46
N PHE A 17 7.46 -22.79 4.11
CA PHE A 17 7.25 -23.19 2.72
C PHE A 17 6.03 -22.47 2.10
N GLY A 18 4.94 -22.33 2.86
CA GLY A 18 3.76 -21.57 2.43
C GLY A 18 4.08 -20.11 2.13
N LEU A 19 4.90 -19.47 2.97
CA LEU A 19 5.38 -18.10 2.73
C LEU A 19 6.20 -18.00 1.45
N ILE A 20 7.13 -18.93 1.20
CA ILE A 20 7.93 -18.94 -0.02
C ILE A 20 7.02 -19.08 -1.26
N ILE A 21 6.06 -20.00 -1.25
CA ILE A 21 5.12 -20.19 -2.35
C ILE A 21 4.27 -18.93 -2.56
N ALA A 22 3.76 -18.32 -1.49
CA ALA A 22 3.00 -17.09 -1.56
C ALA A 22 3.82 -15.93 -2.15
N LEU A 23 5.10 -15.80 -1.76
CA LEU A 23 6.00 -14.81 -2.34
C LEU A 23 6.28 -15.07 -3.82
N LEU A 24 6.51 -16.33 -4.22
CA LEU A 24 6.70 -16.68 -5.63
C LEU A 24 5.46 -16.34 -6.46
N LEU A 25 4.26 -16.74 -6.01
CA LEU A 25 3.01 -16.40 -6.67
C LEU A 25 2.76 -14.89 -6.72
N PHE A 26 3.14 -14.17 -5.66
CA PHE A 26 3.07 -12.72 -5.61
C PHE A 26 3.94 -12.10 -6.71
N PHE A 27 5.23 -12.44 -6.79
CA PHE A 27 6.13 -11.94 -7.83
C PHE A 27 5.66 -12.34 -9.25
N THR A 28 5.22 -13.58 -9.48
CA THR A 28 4.67 -13.97 -10.79
C THR A 28 3.43 -13.18 -11.16
N SER A 29 2.57 -12.84 -10.20
CA SER A 29 1.40 -11.98 -10.46
C SER A 29 1.82 -10.55 -10.84
N LEU A 30 2.97 -10.07 -10.36
CA LEU A 30 3.52 -8.77 -10.74
C LEU A 30 4.03 -8.77 -12.19
N ASP A 31 4.74 -9.83 -12.60
CA ASP A 31 5.23 -9.97 -13.98
C ASP A 31 4.05 -10.00 -14.97
N LEU A 32 3.02 -10.79 -14.65
CA LEU A 32 1.78 -10.86 -15.44
C LEU A 32 1.04 -9.52 -15.53
N LEU A 33 1.10 -8.70 -14.48
CA LEU A 33 0.48 -7.38 -14.50
C LEU A 33 1.25 -6.41 -15.41
N GLY A 34 2.59 -6.48 -15.41
CA GLY A 34 3.42 -5.75 -16.37
C GLY A 34 3.09 -6.13 -17.81
N GLU A 35 3.05 -7.44 -18.10
CA GLU A 35 2.67 -7.96 -19.41
C GLU A 35 1.25 -7.57 -19.81
N ALA A 36 0.29 -7.58 -18.87
CA ALA A 36 -1.08 -7.14 -19.11
C ALA A 36 -1.14 -5.66 -19.50
N PHE A 37 -0.31 -4.80 -18.91
CA PHE A 37 -0.23 -3.39 -19.29
C PHE A 37 0.41 -3.19 -20.67
N GLU A 38 1.41 -3.99 -21.04
CA GLU A 38 1.96 -4.01 -22.40
C GLU A 38 0.90 -4.47 -23.42
N LEU A 39 0.11 -5.48 -23.07
CA LEU A 39 -0.98 -6.03 -23.90
C LEU A 39 -2.18 -5.08 -24.02
N MET A 40 -2.47 -4.27 -23.01
CA MET A 40 -3.52 -3.24 -23.05
C MET A 40 -3.19 -2.07 -23.99
N GLY A 41 -1.97 -2.01 -24.54
CA GLY A 41 -1.53 -1.03 -25.52
C GLY A 41 -0.92 0.22 -24.90
N GLU A 42 -0.07 0.92 -25.67
CA GLU A 42 0.65 2.12 -25.24
C GLU A 42 -0.28 3.19 -24.64
N ASP A 43 -1.54 3.28 -25.09
CA ASP A 43 -2.53 4.24 -24.60
C ASP A 43 -2.87 4.08 -23.12
N ALA A 44 -2.93 2.84 -22.59
CA ALA A 44 -3.24 2.60 -21.18
C ALA A 44 -2.07 3.00 -20.28
N ALA A 45 -0.85 2.62 -20.68
CA ALA A 45 0.39 2.99 -19.98
C ALA A 45 0.61 4.51 -20.03
N GLN A 46 0.40 5.15 -21.19
CA GLN A 46 0.50 6.60 -21.35
C GLN A 46 -0.61 7.34 -20.58
N THR A 47 -1.82 6.78 -20.49
CA THR A 47 -2.89 7.36 -19.68
C THR A 47 -2.56 7.27 -18.19
N LEU A 48 -2.00 6.15 -17.73
CA LEU A 48 -1.54 6.00 -16.34
C LEU A 48 -0.38 6.93 -16.02
N LEU A 49 0.63 7.01 -16.89
CA LEU A 49 1.75 7.94 -16.77
C LEU A 49 1.29 9.40 -16.82
N GLY A 50 0.37 9.73 -17.73
CA GLY A 50 -0.18 11.07 -17.89
C GLY A 50 -1.07 11.50 -16.72
N THR A 51 -1.83 10.58 -16.13
CA THR A 51 -2.64 10.86 -14.94
C THR A 51 -1.75 10.97 -13.70
N THR A 52 -0.71 10.16 -13.56
CA THR A 52 0.21 10.20 -12.41
C THR A 52 1.31 11.28 -12.52
N ALA A 53 1.41 11.98 -13.65
CA ALA A 53 2.37 13.08 -13.86
C ALA A 53 2.19 14.25 -12.89
N ASN A 54 0.96 14.45 -12.37
CA ASN A 54 0.70 15.40 -11.29
C ASN A 54 0.76 14.67 -9.94
N PRO A 55 1.65 15.09 -9.00
CA PRO A 55 1.74 14.48 -7.68
C PRO A 55 0.42 14.42 -6.91
N ILE A 56 -0.46 15.41 -7.08
CA ILE A 56 -1.80 15.39 -6.46
C ILE A 56 -2.64 14.24 -7.01
N THR A 57 -2.61 14.01 -8.32
CA THR A 57 -3.34 12.90 -8.93
C THR A 57 -2.76 11.56 -8.50
N GLY A 58 -1.43 11.40 -8.45
CA GLY A 58 -0.79 10.21 -7.92
C GLY A 58 -1.22 9.93 -6.46
N PHE A 59 -1.26 10.96 -5.62
CA PHE A 59 -1.77 10.89 -4.26
C PHE A 59 -3.23 10.42 -4.18
N LEU A 60 -4.11 10.97 -5.01
CA LEU A 60 -5.52 10.55 -5.06
C LEU A 60 -5.68 9.10 -5.56
N VAL A 61 -4.89 8.69 -6.56
CA VAL A 61 -4.85 7.30 -7.04
C VAL A 61 -4.43 6.36 -5.91
N GLY A 62 -3.41 6.72 -5.13
CA GLY A 62 -3.00 5.95 -3.94
C GLY A 62 -4.11 5.79 -2.91
N ILE A 63 -4.82 6.87 -2.58
CA ILE A 63 -5.97 6.83 -1.65
C ILE A 63 -7.05 5.89 -2.18
N LEU A 64 -7.45 6.05 -3.45
CA LEU A 64 -8.52 5.26 -4.04
C LEU A 64 -8.12 3.79 -4.14
N ALA A 65 -6.92 3.49 -4.64
CA ALA A 65 -6.42 2.13 -4.76
C ALA A 65 -6.37 1.42 -3.40
N THR A 66 -5.83 2.06 -2.36
CA THR A 66 -5.82 1.47 -1.03
C THR A 66 -7.20 1.38 -0.40
N THR A 67 -8.09 2.35 -0.62
CA THR A 67 -9.45 2.27 -0.09
C THR A 67 -10.23 1.14 -0.79
N LEU A 68 -10.00 0.86 -2.07
CA LEU A 68 -10.67 -0.25 -2.75
C LEU A 68 -10.07 -1.61 -2.36
N VAL A 69 -8.75 -1.70 -2.30
CA VAL A 69 -8.03 -2.94 -1.96
C VAL A 69 -8.00 -3.19 -0.44
N GLN A 70 -8.30 -2.17 0.37
CA GLN A 70 -8.28 -2.17 1.84
C GLN A 70 -6.92 -2.50 2.46
N SER A 71 -5.83 -2.39 1.68
CA SER A 71 -4.48 -2.76 2.10
C SER A 71 -3.44 -1.86 1.47
N SER A 72 -2.85 -0.96 2.27
CA SER A 72 -1.78 -0.07 1.79
C SER A 72 -0.50 -0.83 1.46
N SER A 73 -0.23 -1.97 2.12
CA SER A 73 0.92 -2.81 1.79
C SER A 73 0.78 -3.41 0.40
N THR A 74 -0.42 -3.86 0.03
CA THR A 74 -0.70 -4.35 -1.32
C THR A 74 -0.55 -3.23 -2.36
N THR A 75 -1.12 -2.05 -2.11
CA THR A 75 -0.97 -0.89 -3.01
C THR A 75 0.48 -0.45 -3.15
N THR A 76 1.24 -0.43 -2.05
CA THR A 76 2.66 -0.04 -2.06
C THR A 76 3.50 -1.06 -2.83
N SER A 77 3.31 -2.36 -2.58
CA SER A 77 4.06 -3.39 -3.30
C SER A 77 3.76 -3.39 -4.79
N LEU A 78 2.49 -3.14 -5.17
CA LEU A 78 2.11 -2.93 -6.56
C LEU A 78 2.81 -1.70 -7.17
N THR A 79 2.82 -0.58 -6.45
CA THR A 79 3.49 0.64 -6.91
C THR A 79 4.99 0.41 -7.12
N VAL A 80 5.65 -0.28 -6.18
CA VAL A 80 7.07 -0.66 -6.30
C VAL A 80 7.29 -1.59 -7.50
N ALA A 81 6.37 -2.52 -7.75
CA ALA A 81 6.45 -3.41 -8.91
C ALA A 81 6.37 -2.65 -10.24
N LEU A 82 5.45 -1.68 -10.35
CA LEU A 82 5.31 -0.82 -11.52
C LEU A 82 6.54 0.07 -11.75
N VAL A 83 7.25 0.44 -10.69
CA VAL A 83 8.55 1.11 -10.80
C VAL A 83 9.62 0.15 -11.31
N ALA A 84 9.63 -1.09 -10.80
CA ALA A 84 10.59 -2.12 -11.21
C ALA A 84 10.42 -2.54 -12.68
N SER A 85 9.19 -2.55 -13.21
CA SER A 85 8.91 -2.80 -14.63
C SER A 85 9.24 -1.61 -15.55
N GLY A 86 9.55 -0.44 -14.98
CA GLY A 86 9.75 0.81 -15.73
C GLY A 86 8.46 1.49 -16.19
N THR A 87 7.29 0.95 -15.82
CA THR A 87 5.97 1.52 -16.16
C THR A 87 5.67 2.79 -15.38
N LEU A 88 6.20 2.92 -14.15
CA LEU A 88 6.15 4.14 -13.34
C LEU A 88 7.56 4.62 -12.99
N THR A 89 7.73 5.93 -12.86
CA THR A 89 8.97 6.49 -12.31
C THR A 89 8.93 6.45 -10.78
N ALA A 90 10.11 6.38 -10.14
CA ALA A 90 10.21 6.47 -8.69
C ALA A 90 9.59 7.79 -8.16
N ALA A 91 9.78 8.89 -8.90
CA ALA A 91 9.10 10.16 -8.72
C ALA A 91 7.57 10.03 -8.62
N ALA A 92 6.93 9.35 -9.58
CA ALA A 92 5.49 9.17 -9.60
C ALA A 92 4.99 8.24 -8.50
N ALA A 93 5.82 7.32 -8.02
CA ALA A 93 5.49 6.37 -6.96
C ALA A 93 5.35 7.01 -5.58
N ILE A 94 6.12 8.07 -5.28
CA ILE A 94 6.14 8.69 -3.94
C ILE A 94 4.77 9.26 -3.55
N PRO A 95 4.11 10.10 -4.38
CA PRO A 95 2.77 10.58 -4.07
C PRO A 95 1.76 9.44 -3.94
N ILE A 96 1.86 8.39 -4.78
CA ILE A 96 0.99 7.20 -4.70
C ILE A 96 1.14 6.50 -3.35
N MET A 97 2.38 6.31 -2.88
CA MET A 97 2.66 5.70 -1.58
C MET A 97 2.15 6.56 -0.41
N LEU A 98 2.31 7.88 -0.48
CA LEU A 98 1.74 8.81 0.51
C LEU A 98 0.21 8.72 0.52
N GLY A 99 -0.41 8.63 -0.65
CA GLY A 99 -1.85 8.43 -0.80
C GLY A 99 -2.33 7.09 -0.22
N ALA A 100 -1.58 6.02 -0.47
CA ALA A 100 -1.88 4.69 0.07
C ALA A 100 -1.97 4.69 1.61
N ASN A 101 -1.08 5.42 2.29
CA ASN A 101 -1.14 5.55 3.74
C ASN A 101 -2.41 6.27 4.22
N ILE A 102 -2.83 7.34 3.52
CA ILE A 102 -4.11 8.00 3.80
C ILE A 102 -5.30 7.08 3.52
N GLY A 103 -5.24 6.24 2.48
CA GLY A 103 -6.28 5.24 2.21
C GLY A 103 -6.50 4.27 3.39
N THR A 104 -5.44 3.85 4.06
CA THR A 104 -5.56 3.01 5.28
C THR A 104 -6.29 3.74 6.40
N SER A 105 -6.11 5.06 6.52
CA SER A 105 -6.85 5.87 7.51
C SER A 105 -8.34 5.93 7.23
N VAL A 106 -8.73 6.03 5.95
CA VAL A 106 -10.14 5.95 5.53
C VAL A 106 -10.72 4.59 5.91
N THR A 107 -10.04 3.51 5.54
CA THR A 107 -10.44 2.14 5.86
C THR A 107 -10.59 1.90 7.36
N ASN A 108 -9.59 2.28 8.15
CA ASN A 108 -9.59 2.08 9.59
C ASN A 108 -10.71 2.88 10.28
N THR A 109 -10.98 4.10 9.81
CA THR A 109 -12.10 4.90 10.31
C THR A 109 -13.43 4.21 10.03
N ILE A 110 -13.64 3.69 8.80
CA ILE A 110 -14.86 2.94 8.44
C ILE A 110 -15.01 1.69 9.32
N VAL A 111 -13.94 0.92 9.51
CA VAL A 111 -13.93 -0.29 10.36
C VAL A 111 -14.22 0.06 11.81
N ALA A 112 -13.61 1.11 12.35
CA ALA A 112 -13.86 1.58 13.71
C ALA A 112 -15.32 2.00 13.89
N LEU A 113 -15.88 2.78 12.94
CA LEU A 113 -17.28 3.18 12.94
C LEU A 113 -18.23 1.98 12.88
N GLY A 114 -17.86 0.88 12.21
CA GLY A 114 -18.65 -0.36 12.18
C GLY A 114 -18.91 -0.97 13.57
N HIS A 115 -18.05 -0.69 14.55
CA HIS A 115 -18.17 -1.22 15.92
C HIS A 115 -19.06 -0.35 16.84
N PHE A 116 -19.73 0.70 16.32
CA PHE A 116 -20.49 1.68 17.11
C PHE A 116 -21.53 1.11 18.10
N LYS A 117 -22.02 -0.12 17.86
CA LYS A 117 -22.97 -0.81 18.75
C LYS A 117 -22.33 -1.37 20.02
N HIS A 118 -21.03 -1.66 20.02
CA HIS A 118 -20.29 -2.23 21.15
C HIS A 118 -19.31 -1.20 21.71
N LYS A 119 -19.69 -0.54 22.83
CA LYS A 119 -18.96 0.62 23.36
C LYS A 119 -17.48 0.37 23.62
N ASP A 120 -17.12 -0.78 24.18
CA ASP A 120 -15.73 -1.10 24.53
C ASP A 120 -14.88 -1.41 23.28
N GLU A 121 -15.44 -2.14 22.32
CA GLU A 121 -14.78 -2.45 21.04
C GLU A 121 -14.62 -1.20 20.18
N PHE A 122 -15.67 -0.38 20.09
CA PHE A 122 -15.63 0.92 19.41
C PHE A 122 -14.52 1.80 19.99
N LYS A 123 -14.45 1.95 21.31
CA LYS A 123 -13.45 2.79 21.95
C LYS A 123 -12.03 2.31 21.62
N ARG A 124 -11.79 1.00 21.62
CA ARG A 124 -10.49 0.42 21.29
C ARG A 124 -10.14 0.58 19.81
N ALA A 125 -11.05 0.23 18.91
CA ALA A 125 -10.86 0.33 17.46
C ALA A 125 -10.70 1.79 17.00
N PHE A 126 -11.53 2.70 17.51
CA PHE A 126 -11.49 4.12 17.19
C PHE A 126 -10.20 4.79 17.70
N THR A 127 -9.79 4.50 18.94
CA THR A 127 -8.51 5.03 19.47
C THR A 127 -7.33 4.52 18.65
N GLY A 128 -7.33 3.24 18.27
CA GLY A 128 -6.30 2.66 17.40
C GLY A 128 -6.26 3.33 16.03
N SER A 129 -7.41 3.54 15.39
CA SER A 129 -7.53 4.26 14.11
C SER A 129 -6.95 5.67 14.22
N MET A 130 -7.39 6.46 15.20
CA MET A 130 -6.98 7.86 15.34
C MET A 130 -5.48 8.03 15.47
N VAL A 131 -4.79 7.16 16.21
CA VAL A 131 -3.32 7.24 16.36
C VAL A 131 -2.63 7.08 15.00
N LEU A 132 -3.05 6.09 14.21
CA LEU A 132 -2.52 5.88 12.87
C LEU A 132 -2.88 7.05 11.94
N ASP A 133 -4.11 7.55 12.05
CA ASP A 133 -4.63 8.64 11.22
C ASP A 133 -3.86 9.94 11.45
N TYR A 134 -3.54 10.28 12.71
CA TYR A 134 -2.68 11.43 13.01
C TYR A 134 -1.29 11.28 12.41
N PHE A 135 -0.66 10.10 12.53
CA PHE A 135 0.65 9.86 11.95
C PHE A 135 0.63 10.01 10.42
N ASN A 136 -0.35 9.39 9.76
CA ASN A 136 -0.47 9.42 8.29
C ASN A 136 -0.79 10.83 7.76
N ILE A 137 -1.67 11.56 8.45
CA ILE A 137 -2.02 12.95 8.07
C ILE A 137 -0.82 13.87 8.24
N ILE A 138 -0.08 13.77 9.35
CA ILE A 138 1.13 14.58 9.56
C ILE A 138 2.19 14.25 8.50
N ALA A 139 2.39 12.96 8.20
CA ALA A 139 3.30 12.55 7.14
C ALA A 139 2.88 13.14 5.79
N ALA A 140 1.60 13.05 5.41
CA ALA A 140 1.11 13.63 4.17
C ALA A 140 1.26 15.16 4.13
N LEU A 141 0.97 15.86 5.23
CA LEU A 141 1.10 17.32 5.33
C LEU A 141 2.54 17.81 5.23
N ILE A 142 3.51 16.97 5.61
CA ILE A 142 4.94 17.31 5.50
C ILE A 142 5.47 16.91 4.13
N PHE A 143 5.31 15.64 3.75
CA PHE A 143 5.97 15.08 2.57
C PHE A 143 5.29 15.47 1.25
N LEU A 144 3.96 15.65 1.20
CA LEU A 144 3.28 16.00 -0.04
C LEU A 144 3.62 17.43 -0.52
N PRO A 145 3.61 18.48 0.34
CA PRO A 145 4.05 19.81 -0.09
C PRO A 145 5.55 19.83 -0.44
N LEU A 146 6.39 19.14 0.32
CA LEU A 146 7.82 19.03 -0.01
C LEU A 146 8.04 18.43 -1.41
N GLU A 147 7.28 17.40 -1.75
CA GLU A 147 7.30 16.79 -3.08
C GLU A 147 6.83 17.77 -4.17
N LEU A 148 5.74 18.51 -3.91
CA LEU A 148 5.20 19.51 -4.83
C LEU A 148 6.16 20.69 -5.09
N PHE A 149 6.84 21.19 -4.06
CA PHE A 149 7.70 22.38 -4.17
C PHE A 149 9.09 22.06 -4.70
N THR A 150 9.63 20.92 -4.30
CA THR A 150 11.06 20.66 -4.51
C THR A 150 11.30 19.70 -5.66
N ARG A 151 10.31 18.88 -6.06
CA ARG A 151 10.52 17.68 -6.91
C ARG A 151 11.78 16.90 -6.51
N SER A 152 12.21 17.02 -5.26
CA SER A 152 13.58 16.67 -4.84
C SER A 152 13.72 15.20 -4.51
N LEU A 153 12.60 14.48 -4.41
CA LEU A 153 12.58 13.03 -4.28
C LEU A 153 12.27 12.34 -5.63
N SER A 154 12.19 13.14 -6.70
CA SER A 154 11.76 12.75 -8.05
C SER A 154 12.94 12.62 -9.02
#